data_AF-A0ABD0QPC7-F1
#
_entry.id   AF-A0ABD0QPC7-F1
#
_cell.length_a   1.000
_cell.length_b   1.000
_cell.length_c   1.000
_cell.angle_alpha   90.00
_cell.angle_beta   90.00
_cell.angle_gamma   90.00
#
_symmetry.space_group_name_H-M   'P 1'
#
loop_
_entity.id
_entity.type
_entity.pdbx_description
1 polymer ?
#
loop_
_entity_poly.entity_id
_entity_poly.type
_entity_poly.pdbx_seq_one_letter_code
_entity_poly.pdbx_strand_id
1 'polypeptide(L)'
;VFPVYMNSLLKTSALVGSTELSTDDRAFHRFFVNSMGVEETQVLLYPRLIPLHSMDVSSEAIPAPVRCSEERLNESGMFLLENGPVPPTSSRTSSMCPLSATCPQKG
;
A
#
# COMPACT_ATOMS: atom_id res chain seq x y z
N VAL A 1 0.39 -16.96 3.47
CA VAL A 1 0.59 -15.53 3.15
C VAL A 1 1.64 -15.28 2.06
N PHE A 2 2.65 -16.14 1.90
CA PHE A 2 3.74 -15.97 0.93
C PHE A 2 3.29 -15.68 -0.53
N PRO A 3 2.30 -16.39 -1.12
CA PRO A 3 1.84 -16.08 -2.48
C PRO A 3 1.26 -14.67 -2.63
N VAL A 4 0.64 -14.14 -1.57
CA VAL A 4 0.07 -12.78 -1.55
C VAL A 4 1.20 -11.75 -1.55
N TYR A 5 2.23 -11.93 -0.72
CA TYR A 5 3.41 -11.06 -0.71
C TYR A 5 4.17 -11.09 -2.04
N MET A 6 4.33 -12.27 -2.64
CA MET A 6 4.98 -12.39 -3.96
C MET A 6 4.16 -11.72 -5.06
N ASN A 7 2.83 -11.85 -5.03
CA ASN A 7 1.96 -11.14 -5.98
C ASN A 7 2.05 -9.62 -5.80
N SER A 8 2.06 -9.13 -4.56
CA SER A 8 2.26 -7.71 -4.28
C SER A 8 3.61 -7.20 -4.78
N LEU A 9 4.69 -7.97 -4.57
CA LEU A 9 6.03 -7.62 -5.03
C LEU A 9 6.06 -7.44 -6.55
N LEU A 10 5.45 -8.37 -7.29
CA LEU A 10 5.33 -8.30 -8.76
C LEU A 10 4.50 -7.11 -9.24
N LYS A 11 3.65 -6.52 -8.40
CA LYS A 11 2.82 -5.34 -8.69
C LYS A 11 3.52 -4.02 -8.33
N THR A 12 4.70 -4.05 -7.72
CA THR A 12 5.45 -2.82 -7.39
C THR A 12 5.98 -2.12 -8.64
N SER A 13 6.14 -0.81 -8.56
CA SER A 13 6.73 0.03 -9.63
C SER A 13 8.15 -0.38 -10.01
N ALA A 14 8.87 -1.10 -9.14
CA ALA A 14 10.20 -1.63 -9.41
C ALA A 14 10.19 -2.76 -10.46
N LEU A 15 9.12 -3.56 -10.52
CA LEU A 15 9.00 -4.74 -11.38
C LEU A 15 7.95 -4.61 -12.47
N VAL A 16 6.90 -3.80 -12.27
CA VAL A 16 5.87 -3.56 -13.27
C VAL A 16 6.41 -2.66 -14.38
N GLY A 17 6.32 -3.13 -15.62
CA GLY A 17 6.50 -2.30 -16.80
C GLY A 17 5.32 -1.36 -16.96
N SER A 18 5.48 -0.11 -16.55
CA SER A 18 4.50 0.95 -16.76
C SER A 18 5.11 2.08 -17.59
N THR A 19 4.36 2.59 -18.58
CA THR A 19 4.72 3.78 -19.36
C THR A 19 4.59 5.07 -18.56
N GLU A 20 3.90 5.02 -17.42
CA GLU A 20 3.63 6.17 -16.55
C GLU A 20 4.84 6.54 -15.65
N LEU A 21 5.86 5.70 -15.59
CA LEU A 21 7.03 5.90 -14.74
C LEU A 21 8.30 6.03 -15.57
N SER A 22 9.08 7.06 -15.27
CA SER A 22 10.39 7.24 -15.88
C SER A 22 11.33 6.08 -15.49
N THR A 23 12.36 5.85 -16.31
CA THR A 23 13.36 4.83 -16.00
C THR A 23 14.13 5.15 -14.71
N ASP A 24 14.35 6.43 -14.42
CA ASP A 24 15.02 6.89 -13.21
C ASP A 24 14.15 6.63 -11.97
N ASP A 25 12.86 6.97 -12.00
CA ASP A 25 11.93 6.70 -10.89
C ASP A 25 11.85 5.20 -10.59
N ARG A 26 11.84 4.35 -11.61
CA ARG A 26 11.85 2.90 -11.44
C ARG A 26 13.15 2.39 -10.83
N ALA A 27 14.29 2.92 -11.27
CA ALA A 27 15.60 2.59 -10.70
C ALA A 27 15.68 3.04 -9.23
N PHE A 28 15.15 4.21 -8.92
CA PHE A 28 15.07 4.75 -7.57
C PHE A 28 14.16 3.90 -6.67
N HIS A 29 12.96 3.53 -7.14
CA HIS A 29 12.08 2.61 -6.42
C HIS A 29 12.77 1.27 -6.10
N ARG A 30 13.55 0.72 -7.04
CA ARG A 30 14.31 -0.51 -6.82
C ARG A 30 15.40 -0.34 -5.77
N PHE A 31 16.13 0.78 -5.80
CA PHE A 31 17.13 1.09 -4.79
C PHE A 31 16.49 1.28 -3.41
N PHE A 32 15.39 2.02 -3.35
CA PHE A 32 14.64 2.29 -2.13
C PHE A 32 14.16 1.00 -1.48
N VAL A 33 13.50 0.12 -2.24
CA VAL A 33 13.03 -1.19 -1.72
C VAL A 33 14.17 -2.05 -1.20
N ASN A 34 15.32 -2.07 -1.88
CA ASN A 34 16.48 -2.83 -1.42
C ASN A 34 17.13 -2.25 -0.16
N SER A 35 16.91 -0.97 0.15
CA SER A 35 17.46 -0.30 1.32
C SER A 35 16.58 -0.38 2.57
N MET A 36 15.32 -0.81 2.41
CA MET A 36 14.37 -0.91 3.52
C MET A 36 14.62 -2.14 4.40
N GLY A 37 14.27 -2.03 5.68
CA GLY A 37 14.20 -3.16 6.59
C GLY A 37 12.99 -4.05 6.32
N VAL A 38 12.89 -5.14 7.09
CA VAL A 38 11.82 -6.14 6.96
C VAL A 38 10.47 -5.55 7.33
N GLU A 39 10.41 -4.74 8.39
CA GLU A 39 9.18 -4.11 8.88
C GLU A 39 8.60 -3.13 7.84
N GLU A 40 9.44 -2.27 7.27
CA GLU A 40 9.03 -1.28 6.28
C GLU A 40 8.60 -1.96 4.97
N THR A 41 9.34 -2.98 4.55
CA THR A 41 9.02 -3.75 3.34
C THR A 41 7.72 -4.55 3.53
N GLN A 42 7.45 -5.05 4.73
CA GLN A 42 6.22 -5.79 5.02
C GLN A 42 4.99 -4.91 4.86
N VAL A 43 5.01 -3.68 5.38
CA VAL A 43 3.91 -2.72 5.24
C VAL A 43 3.81 -2.20 3.79
N LEU A 44 4.92 -2.04 3.08
CA LEU A 44 4.90 -1.67 1.66
C LEU A 44 4.22 -2.75 0.79
N LEU A 45 4.54 -4.02 1.00
CA LEU A 45 4.01 -5.13 0.19
C LEU A 45 2.59 -5.54 0.60
N TYR A 46 2.20 -5.33 1.86
CA TYR A 46 0.87 -5.65 2.34
C TYR A 46 0.38 -4.57 3.29
N PRO A 47 -0.15 -3.46 2.73
CA PRO A 47 -0.56 -2.31 3.53
C PRO A 47 -1.73 -2.66 4.44
N ARG A 48 -1.86 -1.88 5.53
CA ARG A 48 -2.92 -2.08 6.52
C ARG A 48 -4.07 -1.14 6.24
N LEU A 49 -5.30 -1.67 6.14
CA LEU A 49 -6.51 -0.86 6.00
C LEU A 49 -7.23 -0.80 7.34
N ILE A 50 -7.25 0.36 7.98
CA ILE A 50 -7.83 0.55 9.31
C ILE A 50 -9.20 1.22 9.14
N PRO A 51 -10.31 0.57 9.55
CA PRO A 51 -11.64 1.17 9.48
C PRO A 51 -11.80 2.23 10.57
N LEU A 52 -11.91 3.50 10.18
CA LEU A 52 -12.09 4.60 11.15
C LEU A 52 -13.55 4.77 11.56
N HIS A 53 -14.48 4.31 10.74
CA HIS A 53 -15.92 4.40 11.01
C HIS A 53 -16.39 3.54 12.20
N SER A 54 -15.60 2.53 12.59
CA SER A 54 -15.88 1.65 13.74
C SER A 54 -15.06 2.00 14.99
N MET A 55 -14.36 3.14 14.99
CA MET A 55 -13.59 3.59 16.16
C MET A 55 -14.52 4.18 17.22
N ASP A 56 -14.42 3.68 18.45
CA ASP A 56 -15.02 4.31 19.61
C ASP A 56 -14.15 5.48 20.07
N VAL A 57 -14.70 6.69 20.08
CA VAL A 57 -14.00 7.93 20.48
C VAL A 57 -13.55 7.87 21.95
N SER A 58 -14.18 7.01 22.76
CA SER A 58 -13.87 6.84 24.19
C SER A 58 -12.72 5.87 24.44
N SER A 59 -12.26 5.13 23.42
CA SER A 59 -11.22 4.13 23.53
C SER A 59 -9.99 4.52 22.71
N GLU A 60 -8.80 4.47 23.30
CA GLU A 60 -7.53 4.67 22.58
C GLU A 60 -7.14 3.45 21.71
N ALA A 61 -7.96 2.40 21.67
CA ALA A 61 -7.68 1.18 20.92
C ALA A 61 -7.88 1.39 19.41
N ILE A 62 -6.81 1.18 18.64
CA ILE A 62 -6.86 1.17 17.17
C ILE A 62 -7.60 -0.09 16.71
N PRO A 63 -8.60 0.02 15.82
CA PRO A 63 -9.38 -1.12 15.38
C PRO A 63 -8.53 -2.06 14.53
N ALA A 64 -8.87 -3.34 14.55
CA ALA A 64 -8.12 -4.37 13.85
C ALA A 64 -8.05 -4.06 12.34
N PRO A 65 -6.85 -4.12 11.73
CA PRO A 65 -6.69 -3.84 10.31
C PRO A 65 -7.37 -4.92 9.47
N VAL A 66 -8.06 -4.46 8.43
CA VAL A 66 -8.77 -5.29 7.46
C VAL A 66 -7.89 -5.50 6.23
N ARG A 67 -8.13 -6.60 5.51
CA ARG A 67 -7.49 -6.88 4.22
C ARG A 67 -7.80 -5.75 3.23
N CYS A 68 -6.76 -5.20 2.61
CA CYS A 68 -6.86 -4.28 1.49
C CYS A 68 -7.51 -4.97 0.28
N SER A 69 -8.83 -4.88 0.16
CA SER A 69 -9.63 -5.34 -0.98
C SER A 69 -10.83 -4.42 -1.14
N GLU A 70 -11.24 -4.20 -2.39
CA GLU A 70 -12.39 -3.35 -2.72
C GLU A 70 -13.69 -3.87 -2.10
N GLU A 71 -13.86 -5.19 -1.97
CA GLU A 71 -15.02 -5.83 -1.31
C GLU A 71 -15.18 -5.45 0.16
N ARG A 72 -14.11 -4.96 0.81
CA ARG A 72 -14.10 -4.55 2.21
C ARG A 72 -14.29 -3.05 2.39
N LEU A 73 -14.29 -2.29 1.29
CA LEU A 73 -14.59 -0.87 1.30
C LEU A 73 -16.11 -0.69 1.22
N ASN A 74 -16.64 0.07 2.17
CA ASN A 74 -18.03 0.51 2.15
C ASN A 74 -18.07 1.96 1.64
N GLU A 75 -19.01 2.28 0.75
CA GLU A 75 -19.13 3.62 0.14
C GLU A 75 -19.36 4.72 1.18
N SER A 76 -20.05 4.41 2.27
CA SER A 76 -20.30 5.33 3.39
C SER A 76 -19.28 5.22 4.52
N GLY A 77 -18.22 4.42 4.35
CA GLY A 77 -17.22 4.13 5.38
C GLY A 77 -15.94 4.93 5.20
N MET A 78 -15.35 5.40 6.30
CA MET A 78 -14.01 5.99 6.30
C MET A 78 -12.97 4.95 6.68
N PHE A 79 -11.87 4.91 5.92
CA PHE A 79 -10.75 3.98 6.11
C PHE A 79 -9.42 4.72 5.99
N LEU A 80 -8.46 4.35 6.83
CA LEU A 80 -7.08 4.79 6.75
C LEU A 80 -6.26 3.69 6.08
N LEU A 81 -5.60 4.02 4.98
CA LEU A 81 -4.65 3.12 4.33
C LEU A 81 -3.24 3.48 4.79
N GLU A 82 -2.67 2.64 5.63
CA GLU A 82 -1.31 2.77 6.09
C GLU A 82 -0.38 2.04 5.13
N ASN A 83 0.25 2.81 4.25
CA ASN A 83 1.31 2.35 3.37
C ASN A 83 2.66 2.67 4.01
N GLY A 84 3.65 1.81 3.77
CA GLY A 84 5.01 2.03 4.25
C GLY A 84 5.65 3.30 3.66
N PRO A 85 6.93 3.56 3.96
CA PRO A 85 7.65 4.72 3.48
C PRO A 85 7.53 4.89 1.95
N VAL A 86 7.13 6.08 1.49
CA VAL A 86 7.02 6.39 0.07
C VAL A 86 8.27 7.16 -0.37
N PRO A 87 8.90 6.79 -1.50
CA PRO A 87 10.07 7.50 -2.00
C PRO A 87 9.78 9.00 -2.29
N PRO A 88 10.72 9.90 -1.98
CA PRO A 88 10.53 11.36 -2.06
C PRO A 88 10.31 11.93 -3.46
N THR A 89 10.69 11.22 -4.53
CA THR A 89 10.46 11.66 -5.93
C THR A 89 9.06 11.32 -6.44
N SER A 90 8.28 10.56 -5.66
CA SER A 90 6.88 10.33 -5.96
C SER A 90 6.09 11.63 -5.75
N SER A 91 5.92 12.40 -6.83
CA SER A 91 4.93 13.48 -6.93
C SER A 91 3.49 13.01 -6.64
N ARG A 92 3.27 11.70 -6.46
CA ARG A 92 2.09 11.13 -5.79
C ARG A 92 2.20 11.32 -4.28
N THR A 93 2.03 12.58 -3.85
CA THR A 93 1.52 12.89 -2.52
C THR A 93 0.19 12.19 -2.36
N SER A 94 -0.03 11.37 -1.33
CA SER A 94 -1.28 11.02 -0.62
C SER A 94 -2.64 10.87 -1.38
N SER A 95 -2.96 11.66 -2.41
CA SER A 95 -4.06 11.45 -3.33
C SER A 95 -3.73 10.36 -4.36
N MET A 96 -4.34 9.19 -4.19
CA MET A 96 -4.53 8.21 -5.26
C MET A 96 -3.23 7.58 -5.79
N CYS A 97 -2.49 6.86 -4.95
CA CYS A 97 -2.02 5.57 -5.44
C CYS A 97 -3.31 4.78 -5.79
N PRO A 98 -3.53 4.42 -7.06
CA PRO A 98 -4.74 3.69 -7.42
C PRO A 98 -4.78 2.44 -6.55
N LEU A 99 -5.92 2.16 -5.90
CA LEU A 99 -6.11 0.93 -5.12
C LEU A 99 -5.71 -0.32 -5.93
N SER A 100 -5.71 -0.29 -7.26
CA SER A 100 -5.19 -1.37 -8.10
C SER A 100 -3.69 -1.66 -7.95
N ALA A 101 -2.89 -0.68 -7.53
CA ALA A 101 -1.44 -0.82 -7.34
C ALA A 101 -1.07 -1.30 -5.93
N THR A 102 -1.89 -0.99 -4.92
CA THR A 102 -1.64 -1.34 -3.50
C THR A 102 -2.55 -2.44 -2.95
N CYS A 103 -3.74 -2.68 -3.54
CA CYS A 103 -4.51 -3.90 -3.30
C CYS A 103 -4.03 -4.99 -4.27
N PRO A 104 -3.29 -6.01 -3.80
CA PRO A 104 -2.89 -7.14 -4.65
C PRO A 104 -4.07 -8.02 -5.10
N GLN A 105 -5.33 -7.64 -4.83
CA GLN A 105 -6.54 -8.45 -5.00
C GLN A 105 -7.57 -7.78 -5.90
N LYS A 106 -7.17 -6.80 -6.71
CA LYS A 106 -7.98 -6.33 -7.83
C LYS A 106 -7.73 -7.29 -9.00
N GLY A 107 -8.56 -8.34 -9.08
CA GLY A 107 -8.42 -9.46 -10.03
C GLY A 107 -8.16 -10.78 -9.33
#